data_AF-A0A534CPN7-F1
#
_entry.id   AF-A0A534CPN7-F1
#
_cell.length_a   1.000
_cell.length_b   1.000
_cell.length_c   1.000
_cell.angle_alpha   90.00
_cell.angle_beta   90.00
_cell.angle_gamma   90.00
#
_symmetry.space_group_name_H-M   'P 1'
#
loop_
_entity.id
_entity.type
_entity.pdbx_description
1 polymer ?
#
loop_
_entity_poly.entity_id
_entity_poly.type
_entity_poly.pdbx_seq_one_letter_code
_entity_poly.pdbx_strand_id
1 'polypeptide(L)'
;ALIACQEPDGYLGTYPATRRWTGWDVWVHKYNLIGLLSYYELTAAPAALRACRGMGDLLVRTFGEAPGQRDIIGAGEHMGMAATAVLEPLCKLYRFTADLRYLEFCEYLVRSYDHPHGPRIVTTLLESGRVYRVANGKAYEMLSNLNGLIDLYRLSANKTLLEAVLRAWENIVRCQLYRTGTLSAAEHFQPDGQLLTLQSSNVGEMCVTVTWLQLNWRLLRLTGEARFGHEIERTVYNHLLAAQDVSNGNVSYYTSWAGCKEFTDALLCCVSSGPRGISLIPQLACGLQQNALFLNLYVAGRMRCKSDGVPVEVVGER
;
A
#
# COMPACT_ATOMS: atom_id res chain seq x y z
N ALA A 1 2.45 3.89 -24.97
CA ALA A 1 2.27 5.33 -24.71
C ALA A 1 3.04 5.78 -23.46
N LEU A 2 2.66 5.39 -22.23
CA LEU A 2 3.31 5.87 -21.00
C LEU A 2 4.84 5.77 -20.96
N ILE A 3 5.42 4.59 -21.26
CA ILE A 3 6.88 4.39 -21.25
C ILE A 3 7.60 5.34 -22.23
N ALA A 4 6.97 5.71 -23.34
CA ALA A 4 7.57 6.62 -24.32
C ALA A 4 7.62 8.08 -23.83
N CYS A 5 6.91 8.42 -22.75
CA CYS A 5 6.97 9.73 -22.09
C CYS A 5 8.09 9.83 -21.06
N GLN A 6 8.84 8.75 -20.79
CA GLN A 6 9.96 8.80 -19.86
C GLN A 6 11.09 9.65 -20.45
N GLU A 7 11.58 10.58 -19.64
CA GLU A 7 12.67 11.46 -20.03
C GLU A 7 14.03 10.74 -19.98
N PRO A 8 15.07 11.26 -20.69
CA PRO A 8 16.37 10.59 -20.79
C PRO A 8 17.08 10.32 -19.46
N ASP A 9 16.78 11.08 -18.40
CA ASP A 9 17.37 10.94 -17.07
C ASP A 9 16.66 9.89 -16.19
N GLY A 10 15.59 9.28 -16.72
CA GLY A 10 14.73 8.31 -16.03
C GLY A 10 13.45 8.90 -15.46
N TYR A 11 13.23 10.20 -15.55
CA TYR A 11 12.05 10.88 -14.98
C TYR A 11 10.77 10.45 -15.70
N LEU A 12 9.76 10.07 -14.93
CA LEU A 12 8.44 9.72 -15.44
C LEU A 12 7.41 10.22 -14.44
N GLY A 13 7.09 11.49 -14.57
CA GLY A 13 6.11 12.21 -13.77
C GLY A 13 5.43 13.29 -14.60
N THR A 14 4.64 14.13 -13.93
CA THR A 14 3.83 15.18 -14.58
C THR A 14 4.30 16.59 -14.22
N TYR A 15 5.32 16.73 -13.38
CA TYR A 15 5.80 18.03 -12.92
C TYR A 15 6.83 18.60 -13.91
N PRO A 16 6.81 19.91 -14.19
CA PRO A 16 7.87 20.54 -14.96
C PRO A 16 9.19 20.49 -14.19
N ALA A 17 10.32 20.54 -14.91
CA ALA A 17 11.67 20.46 -14.33
C ALA A 17 11.91 21.41 -13.15
N THR A 18 11.34 22.63 -13.21
CA THR A 18 11.45 23.66 -12.15
C THR A 18 10.70 23.33 -10.86
N ARG A 19 9.82 22.32 -10.89
CA ARG A 19 8.96 21.90 -9.78
C ARG A 19 9.16 20.44 -9.37
N ARG A 20 10.11 19.73 -9.99
CA ARG A 20 10.40 18.34 -9.64
C ARG A 20 10.77 18.22 -8.16
N TRP A 21 10.44 17.06 -7.60
CA TRP A 21 10.72 16.71 -6.21
C TRP A 21 10.00 17.61 -5.20
N THR A 22 8.81 18.11 -5.57
CA THR A 22 7.92 18.87 -4.69
C THR A 22 6.53 18.24 -4.64
N GLY A 23 5.79 18.45 -3.55
CA GLY A 23 4.41 17.98 -3.40
C GLY A 23 4.28 16.47 -3.58
N TRP A 24 3.59 16.05 -4.65
CA TRP A 24 3.25 14.65 -4.93
C TRP A 24 4.15 13.99 -5.99
N ASP A 25 5.25 14.61 -6.39
CA ASP A 25 6.05 14.15 -7.53
C ASP A 25 6.65 12.75 -7.31
N VAL A 26 7.27 12.50 -6.14
CA VAL A 26 7.78 11.17 -5.78
C VAL A 26 6.63 10.15 -5.65
N TRP A 27 5.46 10.60 -5.21
CA TRP A 27 4.27 9.75 -5.12
C TRP A 27 3.77 9.33 -6.52
N VAL A 28 3.86 10.19 -7.53
CA VAL A 28 3.57 9.83 -8.93
C VAL A 28 4.54 8.74 -9.41
N HIS A 29 5.84 8.89 -9.14
CA HIS A 29 6.85 7.87 -9.45
C HIS A 29 6.53 6.51 -8.79
N LYS A 30 6.13 6.52 -7.51
CA LYS A 30 5.69 5.30 -6.80
C LYS A 30 4.57 4.58 -7.56
N TYR A 31 3.54 5.28 -8.00
CA TYR A 31 2.42 4.65 -8.70
C TYR A 31 2.78 4.16 -10.11
N ASN A 32 3.62 4.91 -10.83
CA ASN A 32 4.17 4.46 -12.11
C ASN A 32 4.99 3.18 -11.94
N LEU A 33 5.82 3.09 -10.90
CA LEU A 33 6.55 1.88 -10.56
C LEU A 33 5.61 0.72 -10.21
N ILE A 34 4.61 0.92 -9.35
CA ILE A 34 3.65 -0.13 -8.98
C ILE A 34 2.95 -0.69 -10.23
N GLY A 35 2.46 0.18 -11.11
CA GLY A 35 1.76 -0.22 -12.32
C GLY A 35 2.66 -1.00 -13.30
N LEU A 36 3.82 -0.43 -13.63
CA LEU A 36 4.74 -1.04 -14.60
C LEU A 36 5.40 -2.31 -14.08
N LEU A 37 5.72 -2.41 -12.79
CA LEU A 37 6.26 -3.63 -12.18
C LEU A 37 5.21 -4.74 -12.13
N SER A 38 3.94 -4.40 -11.89
CA SER A 38 2.85 -5.38 -11.93
C SER A 38 2.58 -5.85 -13.36
N TYR A 39 2.67 -4.95 -14.35
CA TYR A 39 2.60 -5.32 -15.75
C TYR A 39 3.76 -6.24 -16.17
N TYR A 40 4.98 -5.92 -15.73
CA TYR A 40 6.16 -6.78 -15.96
C TYR A 40 5.99 -8.17 -15.34
N GLU A 41 5.50 -8.27 -14.10
CA GLU A 41 5.26 -9.55 -13.43
C GLU A 41 4.31 -10.47 -14.22
N LEU A 42 3.31 -9.89 -14.88
CA LEU A 42 2.31 -10.64 -15.65
C LEU A 42 2.75 -10.98 -17.08
N THR A 43 3.56 -10.11 -17.69
CA THR A 43 3.84 -10.17 -19.14
C THR A 43 5.30 -10.46 -19.47
N ALA A 44 6.20 -10.37 -18.49
CA ALA A 44 7.64 -10.37 -18.66
C ALA A 44 8.17 -9.31 -19.66
N ALA A 45 7.39 -8.25 -19.93
CA ALA A 45 7.72 -7.23 -20.94
C ALA A 45 8.99 -6.42 -20.55
N PRO A 46 10.14 -6.61 -21.22
CA PRO A 46 11.41 -6.02 -20.76
C PRO A 46 11.43 -4.49 -20.78
N ALA A 47 10.64 -3.87 -21.65
CA ALA A 47 10.50 -2.42 -21.72
C ALA A 47 9.92 -1.82 -20.44
N ALA A 48 8.98 -2.51 -19.78
CA ALA A 48 8.41 -2.06 -18.51
C ALA A 48 9.45 -2.08 -17.39
N LEU A 49 10.22 -3.18 -17.27
CA LEU A 49 11.28 -3.26 -16.28
C LEU A 49 12.39 -2.22 -16.51
N ARG A 50 12.78 -1.97 -17.78
CA ARG A 50 13.74 -0.91 -18.11
C ARG A 50 13.27 0.47 -17.68
N ALA A 51 12.00 0.79 -17.91
CA ALA A 51 11.41 2.05 -17.47
C ALA A 51 11.41 2.19 -15.93
N CYS A 52 11.07 1.10 -15.23
CA CYS A 52 11.16 1.07 -13.76
C CYS A 52 12.58 1.27 -13.24
N ARG A 53 13.59 0.66 -13.89
CA ARG A 53 15.00 0.89 -13.56
C ARG A 53 15.39 2.34 -13.76
N GLY A 54 14.98 2.98 -14.86
CA GLY A 54 15.22 4.41 -15.07
C GLY A 54 14.68 5.29 -13.94
N MET A 55 13.43 5.06 -13.50
CA MET A 55 12.85 5.76 -12.35
C MET A 55 13.60 5.46 -11.04
N GLY A 56 13.91 4.18 -10.78
CA GLY A 56 14.64 3.77 -9.58
C GLY A 56 16.04 4.38 -9.51
N ASP A 57 16.79 4.33 -10.62
CA ASP A 57 18.13 4.91 -10.72
C ASP A 57 18.10 6.43 -10.53
N LEU A 58 17.05 7.12 -11.00
CA LEU A 58 16.87 8.55 -10.77
C LEU A 58 16.62 8.86 -9.29
N LEU A 59 15.75 8.10 -8.62
CA LEU A 59 15.47 8.26 -7.20
C LEU A 59 16.74 8.03 -6.36
N VAL A 60 17.45 6.94 -6.60
CA VAL A 60 18.71 6.59 -5.91
C VAL A 60 19.77 7.67 -6.10
N ARG A 61 19.90 8.25 -7.30
CA ARG A 61 20.86 9.34 -7.53
C ARG A 61 20.44 10.64 -6.84
N THR A 62 19.14 10.92 -6.78
CA THR A 62 18.61 12.21 -6.35
C THR A 62 18.54 12.32 -4.83
N PHE A 63 18.17 11.25 -4.15
CA PHE A 63 17.93 11.24 -2.71
C PHE A 63 18.92 10.35 -1.97
N GLY A 64 19.36 10.78 -0.81
CA GLY A 64 20.34 10.07 -0.01
C GLY A 64 21.13 11.00 0.90
N GLU A 65 22.22 10.49 1.44
CA GLU A 65 23.08 11.19 2.41
C GLU A 65 24.40 11.65 1.79
N ALA A 66 24.69 11.28 0.53
CA ALA A 66 25.93 11.64 -0.14
C ALA A 66 25.93 13.11 -0.62
N PRO A 67 27.11 13.74 -0.78
CA PRO A 67 27.22 15.10 -1.30
C PRO A 67 26.47 15.29 -2.63
N GLY A 68 25.61 16.30 -2.69
CA GLY A 68 24.79 16.61 -3.88
C GLY A 68 23.44 15.90 -3.94
N GLN A 69 23.19 14.94 -3.05
CA GLN A 69 21.85 14.35 -2.88
C GLN A 69 20.96 15.21 -1.98
N ARG A 70 19.66 15.01 -2.13
CA ARG A 70 18.62 15.70 -1.36
C ARG A 70 18.07 14.79 -0.26
N ASP A 71 17.59 15.40 0.81
CA ASP A 71 16.77 14.68 1.78
C ASP A 71 15.37 14.41 1.19
N ILE A 72 14.93 13.15 1.20
CA ILE A 72 13.62 12.77 0.68
C ILE A 72 12.47 13.28 1.55
N ILE A 73 12.70 13.56 2.84
CA ILE A 73 11.65 14.07 3.74
C ILE A 73 11.08 15.41 3.24
N GLY A 74 11.93 16.26 2.67
CA GLY A 74 11.51 17.54 2.08
C GLY A 74 10.85 17.43 0.70
N ALA A 75 10.80 16.23 0.10
CA ALA A 75 10.33 16.01 -1.27
C ALA A 75 8.91 15.42 -1.34
N GLY A 76 8.17 15.43 -0.23
CA GLY A 76 6.83 14.86 -0.15
C GLY A 76 5.94 15.51 0.89
N GLU A 77 4.64 15.44 0.65
CA GLU A 77 3.61 15.84 1.60
C GLU A 77 3.57 14.96 2.85
N HIS A 78 2.83 15.43 3.87
CA HIS A 78 2.58 14.72 5.11
C HIS A 78 3.87 14.32 5.83
N MET A 79 4.75 15.30 6.05
CA MET A 79 6.04 15.12 6.73
C MET A 79 6.91 14.07 6.01
N GLY A 80 6.90 14.06 4.67
CA GLY A 80 7.68 13.12 3.87
C GLY A 80 7.09 11.71 3.71
N MET A 81 5.96 11.38 4.37
CA MET A 81 5.34 10.05 4.22
C MET A 81 4.94 9.76 2.78
N ALA A 82 4.44 10.76 2.03
CA ALA A 82 4.03 10.58 0.65
C ALA A 82 5.20 10.21 -0.28
N ALA A 83 6.39 10.78 -0.05
CA ALA A 83 7.57 10.48 -0.85
C ALA A 83 8.20 9.14 -0.45
N THR A 84 8.34 8.89 0.86
CA THR A 84 8.95 7.66 1.37
C THR A 84 8.11 6.40 1.12
N ALA A 85 6.82 6.54 0.82
CA ALA A 85 5.96 5.43 0.41
C ALA A 85 6.39 4.74 -0.91
N VAL A 86 7.36 5.31 -1.64
CA VAL A 86 8.05 4.64 -2.76
C VAL A 86 8.85 3.40 -2.33
N LEU A 87 9.00 3.17 -1.02
CA LEU A 87 9.59 1.98 -0.42
C LEU A 87 9.00 0.66 -0.96
N GLU A 88 7.67 0.54 -1.05
CA GLU A 88 6.99 -0.66 -1.56
C GLU A 88 7.44 -1.04 -2.98
N PRO A 89 7.30 -0.16 -4.00
CA PRO A 89 7.73 -0.50 -5.35
C PRO A 89 9.23 -0.68 -5.49
N LEU A 90 10.06 -0.02 -4.69
CA LEU A 90 11.52 -0.21 -4.75
C LEU A 90 11.96 -1.57 -4.20
N CYS A 91 11.32 -2.06 -3.13
CA CYS A 91 11.52 -3.44 -2.67
C CYS A 91 11.18 -4.44 -3.79
N LYS A 92 10.09 -4.19 -4.53
CA LYS A 92 9.70 -5.03 -5.69
C LYS A 92 10.69 -4.90 -6.85
N LEU A 93 11.20 -3.70 -7.14
CA LEU A 93 12.21 -3.48 -8.17
C LEU A 93 13.52 -4.21 -7.84
N TYR A 94 13.97 -4.17 -6.59
CA TYR A 94 15.11 -4.95 -6.12
C TYR A 94 14.91 -6.45 -6.40
N ARG A 95 13.74 -7.00 -6.05
CA ARG A 95 13.45 -8.43 -6.28
C ARG A 95 13.54 -8.87 -7.75
N PHE A 96 13.24 -7.99 -8.69
CA PHE A 96 13.34 -8.31 -10.13
C PHE A 96 14.73 -8.06 -10.73
N THR A 97 15.57 -7.25 -10.09
CA THR A 97 16.84 -6.80 -10.66
C THR A 97 18.07 -7.30 -9.91
N ALA A 98 17.91 -7.70 -8.64
CA ALA A 98 18.98 -7.98 -7.69
C ALA A 98 20.02 -6.85 -7.52
N ASP A 99 19.67 -5.62 -7.93
CA ASP A 99 20.57 -4.47 -7.84
C ASP A 99 20.57 -3.90 -6.42
N LEU A 100 21.66 -4.15 -5.68
CA LEU A 100 21.79 -3.82 -4.26
C LEU A 100 21.56 -2.33 -3.96
N ARG A 101 21.82 -1.44 -4.93
CA ARG A 101 21.59 0.01 -4.76
C ARG A 101 20.13 0.32 -4.42
N TYR A 102 19.17 -0.48 -4.91
CA TYR A 102 17.76 -0.30 -4.56
C TYR A 102 17.44 -0.77 -3.14
N LEU A 103 18.09 -1.83 -2.66
CA LEU A 103 17.92 -2.30 -1.27
C LEU A 103 18.53 -1.31 -0.29
N GLU A 104 19.76 -0.84 -0.55
CA GLU A 104 20.43 0.20 0.23
C GLU A 104 19.58 1.48 0.29
N PHE A 105 18.97 1.86 -0.83
CA PHE A 105 18.07 3.00 -0.87
C PHE A 105 16.78 2.76 -0.06
N CYS A 106 16.20 1.55 -0.09
CA CYS A 106 15.07 1.22 0.78
C CYS A 106 15.44 1.34 2.27
N GLU A 107 16.64 0.93 2.66
CA GLU A 107 17.13 1.11 4.04
C GLU A 107 17.34 2.59 4.38
N TYR A 108 17.85 3.39 3.44
CA TYR A 108 17.92 4.84 3.57
C TYR A 108 16.53 5.46 3.79
N LEU A 109 15.49 5.04 3.04
CA LEU A 109 14.13 5.57 3.23
C LEU A 109 13.65 5.38 4.67
N VAL A 110 13.92 4.21 5.26
CA VAL A 110 13.54 3.95 6.65
C VAL A 110 14.38 4.77 7.63
N ARG A 111 15.69 4.91 7.42
CA ARG A 111 16.53 5.80 8.25
C ARG A 111 16.07 7.25 8.17
N SER A 112 15.67 7.69 6.97
CA SER A 112 15.20 9.05 6.73
C SER A 112 13.94 9.40 7.53
N TYR A 113 13.19 8.39 8.02
CA TYR A 113 12.05 8.65 8.89
C TYR A 113 12.39 9.47 10.13
N ASP A 114 13.61 9.33 10.66
CA ASP A 114 14.07 10.02 11.87
C ASP A 114 14.91 11.28 11.57
N HIS A 115 15.02 11.69 10.30
CA HIS A 115 15.60 12.99 9.95
C HIS A 115 14.76 14.14 10.54
N PRO A 116 15.32 15.37 10.63
CA PRO A 116 14.57 16.54 11.08
C PRO A 116 13.25 16.72 10.33
N HIS A 117 12.15 16.90 11.08
CA HIS A 117 10.77 16.99 10.56
C HIS A 117 10.25 15.72 9.84
N GLY A 118 10.99 14.61 9.92
CA GLY A 118 10.56 13.32 9.41
C GLY A 118 9.37 12.73 10.18
N PRO A 119 8.73 11.70 9.62
CA PRO A 119 7.50 11.13 10.15
C PRO A 119 7.69 10.22 11.37
N ARG A 120 8.93 9.82 11.67
CA ARG A 120 9.32 8.96 12.81
C ARG A 120 8.49 7.68 12.95
N ILE A 121 8.10 7.07 11.82
CA ILE A 121 7.12 5.97 11.76
C ILE A 121 7.53 4.81 12.68
N VAL A 122 8.70 4.21 12.44
CA VAL A 122 9.16 3.04 13.19
C VAL A 122 9.36 3.39 14.66
N THR A 123 10.11 4.46 14.94
CA THR A 123 10.42 4.92 16.31
C THR A 123 9.16 5.15 17.14
N THR A 124 8.21 5.95 16.64
CA THR A 124 6.97 6.26 17.38
C THR A 124 6.09 5.03 17.59
N LEU A 125 6.06 4.08 16.65
CA LEU A 125 5.31 2.83 16.80
C LEU A 125 5.94 1.89 17.82
N LEU A 126 7.27 1.81 17.90
CA LEU A 126 7.94 1.02 18.93
C LEU A 126 7.74 1.62 20.32
N GLU A 127 7.85 2.94 20.44
CA GLU A 127 7.71 3.66 21.72
C GLU A 127 6.27 3.66 22.24
N SER A 128 5.29 3.92 21.38
CA SER A 128 3.90 4.16 21.80
C SER A 128 2.90 3.11 21.31
N GLY A 129 3.19 2.46 20.18
CA GLY A 129 2.24 1.62 19.46
C GLY A 129 1.04 2.36 18.86
N ARG A 130 0.95 3.69 18.94
CA ARG A 130 -0.25 4.45 18.58
C ARG A 130 -0.11 5.12 17.22
N VAL A 131 -0.91 4.71 16.25
CA VAL A 131 -0.84 5.25 14.88
C VAL A 131 -1.21 6.74 14.81
N TYR A 132 -2.13 7.21 15.65
CA TYR A 132 -2.50 8.64 15.66
C TYR A 132 -1.32 9.56 16.06
N ARG A 133 -0.33 9.05 16.79
CA ARG A 133 0.85 9.82 17.23
C ARG A 133 1.95 9.88 16.18
N VAL A 134 1.87 9.08 15.11
CA VAL A 134 2.88 9.03 14.06
C VAL A 134 2.66 10.19 13.10
N ALA A 135 3.70 11.00 12.89
CA ALA A 135 3.68 12.17 12.01
C ALA A 135 2.45 13.05 12.27
N ASN A 136 1.70 13.38 11.22
CA ASN A 136 0.45 14.12 11.29
C ASN A 136 -0.80 13.22 11.30
N GLY A 137 -0.65 11.89 11.41
CA GLY A 137 -1.77 10.94 11.46
C GLY A 137 -2.45 10.61 10.12
N LYS A 138 -1.93 11.06 8.97
CA LYS A 138 -2.50 10.76 7.64
C LYS A 138 -2.54 9.25 7.38
N ALA A 139 -3.74 8.67 7.35
CA ALA A 139 -3.93 7.23 7.48
C ALA A 139 -3.44 6.45 6.25
N TYR A 140 -3.78 6.92 5.05
CA TYR A 140 -3.38 6.28 3.80
C TYR A 140 -1.84 6.22 3.67
N GLU A 141 -1.16 7.35 3.87
CA GLU A 141 0.29 7.42 3.69
C GLU A 141 1.04 6.58 4.72
N MET A 142 0.54 6.55 5.96
CA MET A 142 1.10 5.67 6.99
C MET A 142 0.94 4.20 6.62
N LEU A 143 -0.27 3.75 6.25
CA LEU A 143 -0.50 2.36 5.82
C LEU A 143 0.36 1.99 4.61
N SER A 144 0.56 2.93 3.67
CA SER A 144 1.40 2.68 2.51
C SER A 144 2.87 2.48 2.90
N ASN A 145 3.38 3.23 3.86
CA ASN A 145 4.71 3.02 4.41
C ASN A 145 4.80 1.69 5.18
N LEU A 146 3.78 1.33 5.97
CA LEU A 146 3.71 0.03 6.67
C LEU A 146 3.74 -1.16 5.69
N ASN A 147 3.06 -1.07 4.55
CA ASN A 147 3.17 -2.07 3.47
C ASN A 147 4.60 -2.21 2.96
N GLY A 148 5.28 -1.08 2.72
CA GLY A 148 6.69 -1.06 2.34
C GLY A 148 7.62 -1.65 3.40
N LEU A 149 7.33 -1.43 4.69
CA LEU A 149 8.12 -1.97 5.80
C LEU A 149 8.02 -3.50 5.90
N ILE A 150 6.84 -4.09 5.65
CA ILE A 150 6.74 -5.56 5.54
C ILE A 150 7.55 -6.06 4.36
N ASP A 151 7.46 -5.39 3.21
CA ASP A 151 8.20 -5.81 2.02
C ASP A 151 9.72 -5.71 2.24
N LEU A 152 10.20 -4.68 2.95
CA LEU A 152 11.61 -4.55 3.33
C LEU A 152 12.02 -5.60 4.37
N TYR A 153 11.17 -5.88 5.38
CA TYR A 153 11.43 -6.96 6.35
C TYR A 153 11.72 -8.30 5.66
N ARG A 154 10.98 -8.62 4.59
CA ARG A 154 11.19 -9.86 3.82
C ARG A 154 12.53 -9.90 3.09
N LEU A 155 13.16 -8.75 2.85
CA LEU A 155 14.45 -8.64 2.15
C LEU A 155 15.63 -8.57 3.12
N SER A 156 15.47 -7.86 4.24
CA SER A 156 16.54 -7.59 5.20
C SER A 156 16.50 -8.46 6.47
N ALA A 157 15.38 -9.16 6.71
CA ALA A 157 15.09 -9.87 7.96
C ALA A 157 15.14 -8.98 9.22
N ASN A 158 15.09 -7.65 9.08
CA ASN A 158 15.12 -6.72 10.21
C ASN A 158 13.81 -6.77 11.01
N LYS A 159 13.81 -7.54 12.10
CA LYS A 159 12.62 -7.82 12.94
C LYS A 159 11.98 -6.56 13.53
N THR A 160 12.75 -5.49 13.73
CA THR A 160 12.24 -4.21 14.23
C THR A 160 11.17 -3.62 13.32
N LEU A 161 11.30 -3.81 12.00
CA LEU A 161 10.32 -3.33 11.03
C LEU A 161 8.99 -4.06 11.17
N LEU A 162 9.03 -5.39 11.30
CA LEU A 162 7.84 -6.21 11.51
C LEU A 162 7.19 -5.89 12.86
N GLU A 163 7.97 -5.73 13.92
CA GLU A 163 7.46 -5.38 15.25
C GLU A 163 6.69 -4.05 15.22
N ALA A 164 7.26 -3.01 14.59
CA ALA A 164 6.58 -1.72 14.45
C ALA A 164 5.24 -1.86 13.69
N VAL A 165 5.22 -2.64 12.61
CA VAL A 165 3.99 -2.90 11.83
C VAL A 165 2.95 -3.66 12.65
N LEU A 166 3.34 -4.66 13.43
CA LEU A 166 2.42 -5.43 14.27
C LEU A 166 1.84 -4.56 15.40
N ARG A 167 2.65 -3.70 16.03
CA ARG A 167 2.16 -2.72 17.02
C ARG A 167 1.15 -1.75 16.41
N ALA A 168 1.42 -1.25 15.19
CA ALA A 168 0.46 -0.43 14.45
C ALA A 168 -0.84 -1.18 14.17
N TRP A 169 -0.75 -2.43 13.68
CA TRP A 169 -1.90 -3.26 13.37
C TRP A 169 -2.78 -3.51 14.62
N GLU A 170 -2.17 -3.84 15.75
CA GLU A 170 -2.87 -4.07 17.01
C GLU A 170 -3.61 -2.81 17.50
N ASN A 171 -2.98 -1.64 17.42
CA ASN A 171 -3.64 -0.39 17.75
C ASN A 171 -4.75 -0.04 16.76
N ILE A 172 -4.55 -0.30 15.47
CA ILE A 172 -5.59 -0.08 14.45
C ILE A 172 -6.83 -0.91 14.77
N VAL A 173 -6.68 -2.22 14.95
CA VAL A 173 -7.80 -3.13 15.24
C VAL A 173 -8.51 -2.74 16.53
N ARG A 174 -7.76 -2.35 17.57
CA ARG A 174 -8.33 -2.01 18.87
C ARG A 174 -9.00 -0.64 18.91
N CYS A 175 -8.46 0.35 18.19
CA CYS A 175 -8.78 1.75 18.45
C CYS A 175 -9.23 2.54 17.21
N GLN A 176 -8.89 2.09 15.99
CA GLN A 176 -9.10 2.87 14.77
C GLN A 176 -10.06 2.22 13.76
N LEU A 177 -10.39 0.94 13.97
CA LEU A 177 -11.12 0.12 13.03
C LEU A 177 -12.62 0.18 13.23
N TYR A 178 -13.32 0.66 12.20
CA TYR A 178 -14.77 0.66 12.19
C TYR A 178 -15.32 -0.75 11.89
N ARG A 179 -16.58 -0.99 12.27
CA ARG A 179 -17.24 -2.30 12.15
C ARG A 179 -17.30 -2.88 10.73
N THR A 180 -17.31 -2.07 9.67
CA THR A 180 -17.28 -2.53 8.27
C THR A 180 -15.88 -2.88 7.78
N GLY A 181 -14.84 -2.73 8.62
CA GLY A 181 -13.47 -2.99 8.18
C GLY A 181 -12.81 -1.84 7.40
N THR A 182 -13.22 -0.59 7.66
CA THR A 182 -12.53 0.62 7.18
C THR A 182 -11.91 1.39 8.34
N LEU A 183 -11.09 2.38 8.03
CA LEU A 183 -10.37 3.23 8.97
C LEU A 183 -10.54 4.71 8.59
N SER A 184 -10.03 5.58 9.45
CA SER A 184 -9.89 7.02 9.27
C SER A 184 -11.18 7.83 9.25
N ALA A 185 -11.05 9.09 9.66
CA ALA A 185 -12.03 10.14 9.43
C ALA A 185 -11.29 11.40 8.97
N ALA A 186 -11.85 12.10 7.99
CA ALA A 186 -11.17 13.15 7.23
C ALA A 186 -9.75 12.71 6.81
N GLU A 187 -9.59 11.46 6.38
CA GLU A 187 -8.32 10.86 5.92
C GLU A 187 -7.26 10.60 7.00
N HIS A 188 -7.56 10.89 8.27
CA HIS A 188 -6.62 10.80 9.38
C HIS A 188 -7.05 9.75 10.41
N PHE A 189 -6.06 9.12 11.03
CA PHE A 189 -6.27 8.40 12.29
C PHE A 189 -6.71 9.38 13.38
N GLN A 190 -7.65 8.95 14.21
CA GLN A 190 -8.22 9.77 15.25
C GLN A 190 -7.52 9.50 16.59
N PRO A 191 -7.59 10.41 17.58
CA PRO A 191 -7.17 10.08 18.93
C PRO A 191 -7.86 8.78 19.41
N ASP A 192 -7.11 7.91 20.08
CA ASP A 192 -7.63 6.61 20.51
C ASP A 192 -8.91 6.77 21.35
N GLY A 193 -9.95 6.00 21.01
CA GLY A 193 -11.25 6.07 21.68
C GLY A 193 -12.14 7.24 21.24
N GLN A 194 -11.70 8.07 20.30
CA GLN A 194 -12.42 9.24 19.78
C GLN A 194 -12.75 9.08 18.28
N LEU A 195 -13.10 7.85 17.86
CA LEU A 195 -13.61 7.65 16.51
C LEU A 195 -14.85 8.52 16.29
N LEU A 196 -14.86 9.28 15.19
CA LEU A 196 -16.02 10.08 14.83
C LEU A 196 -17.23 9.18 14.60
N THR A 197 -18.42 9.73 14.88
CA THR A 197 -19.66 9.02 14.64
C THR A 197 -19.82 8.75 13.14
N LEU A 198 -20.44 7.61 12.84
CA LEU A 198 -20.65 7.13 11.47
C LEU A 198 -21.61 8.01 10.64
N GLN A 199 -22.21 9.04 11.25
CA GLN A 199 -23.05 10.02 10.56
C GLN A 199 -22.24 11.13 9.86
N SER A 200 -20.92 11.20 10.10
CA SER A 200 -20.06 12.14 9.39
C SER A 200 -19.78 11.65 7.96
N SER A 201 -19.94 12.54 6.97
CA SER A 201 -19.74 12.22 5.54
C SER A 201 -18.27 12.00 5.15
N ASN A 202 -17.33 12.18 6.08
CA ASN A 202 -15.89 12.10 5.84
C ASN A 202 -15.22 10.87 6.48
N VAL A 203 -15.96 9.79 6.76
CA VAL A 203 -15.45 8.57 7.41
C VAL A 203 -15.27 7.46 6.37
N GLY A 204 -14.17 6.70 6.50
CA GLY A 204 -13.95 5.52 5.68
C GLY A 204 -13.49 5.83 4.26
N GLU A 205 -12.29 6.41 4.14
CA GLU A 205 -11.66 6.69 2.85
C GLU A 205 -11.37 5.38 2.08
N MET A 206 -11.68 5.35 0.79
CA MET A 206 -11.48 4.14 -0.03
C MET A 206 -10.00 3.77 -0.18
N CYS A 207 -9.08 4.73 -0.37
CA CYS A 207 -7.65 4.46 -0.43
C CYS A 207 -7.14 3.80 0.86
N VAL A 208 -7.61 4.27 2.01
CA VAL A 208 -7.27 3.71 3.33
C VAL A 208 -7.78 2.26 3.43
N THR A 209 -9.02 2.03 3.03
CA THR A 209 -9.65 0.69 3.00
C THR A 209 -8.83 -0.31 2.18
N VAL A 210 -8.45 0.07 0.96
CA VAL A 210 -7.67 -0.81 0.05
C VAL A 210 -6.26 -1.05 0.60
N THR A 211 -5.64 -0.04 1.22
CA THR A 211 -4.27 -0.18 1.74
C THR A 211 -4.25 -1.02 3.02
N TRP A 212 -5.31 -0.94 3.85
CA TRP A 212 -5.54 -1.84 4.99
C TRP A 212 -5.74 -3.29 4.56
N LEU A 213 -6.51 -3.51 3.49
CA LEU A 213 -6.68 -4.84 2.88
C LEU A 213 -5.33 -5.43 2.43
N GLN A 214 -4.50 -4.61 1.78
CA GLN A 214 -3.16 -4.99 1.34
C GLN A 214 -2.22 -5.31 2.52
N LEU A 215 -2.32 -4.56 3.62
CA LEU A 215 -1.52 -4.81 4.83
C LEU A 215 -1.85 -6.17 5.43
N ASN A 216 -3.14 -6.46 5.61
CA ASN A 216 -3.59 -7.75 6.12
C ASN A 216 -3.21 -8.89 5.17
N TRP A 217 -3.29 -8.68 3.86
CA TRP A 217 -2.85 -9.70 2.90
C TRP A 217 -1.36 -10.03 3.03
N ARG A 218 -0.51 -9.02 3.22
CA ARG A 218 0.93 -9.21 3.47
C ARG A 218 1.18 -9.95 4.77
N LEU A 219 0.52 -9.54 5.86
CA LEU A 219 0.68 -10.18 7.17
C LEU A 219 0.17 -11.62 7.18
N LEU A 220 -0.97 -11.91 6.54
CA LEU A 220 -1.49 -13.26 6.39
C LEU A 220 -0.48 -14.16 5.67
N ARG A 221 0.06 -13.72 4.53
CA ARG A 221 1.06 -14.49 3.77
C ARG A 221 2.38 -14.68 4.51
N LEU A 222 2.72 -13.72 5.37
CA LEU A 222 3.96 -13.76 6.14
C LEU A 222 3.87 -14.70 7.34
N THR A 223 2.73 -14.71 8.02
CA THR A 223 2.58 -15.33 9.35
C THR A 223 1.68 -16.56 9.36
N GLY A 224 0.74 -16.66 8.41
CA GLY A 224 -0.32 -17.66 8.41
C GLY A 224 -1.41 -17.44 9.46
N GLU A 225 -1.39 -16.33 10.22
CA GLU A 225 -2.34 -16.11 11.30
C GLU A 225 -3.73 -15.70 10.78
N ALA A 226 -4.76 -16.45 11.18
CA ALA A 226 -6.15 -16.23 10.76
C ALA A 226 -6.70 -14.84 11.11
N ARG A 227 -6.16 -14.16 12.14
CA ARG A 227 -6.60 -12.81 12.53
C ARG A 227 -6.48 -11.80 11.38
N PHE A 228 -5.48 -11.95 10.51
CA PHE A 228 -5.34 -11.10 9.33
C PHE A 228 -6.37 -11.45 8.25
N GLY A 229 -6.69 -12.73 8.09
CA GLY A 229 -7.75 -13.22 7.22
C GLY A 229 -9.14 -12.71 7.62
N HIS A 230 -9.44 -12.67 8.92
CA HIS A 230 -10.69 -12.09 9.42
C HIS A 230 -10.86 -10.63 9.04
N GLU A 231 -9.77 -9.84 9.05
CA GLU A 231 -9.82 -8.45 8.60
C GLU A 231 -10.02 -8.32 7.10
N ILE A 232 -9.40 -9.21 6.31
CA ILE A 232 -9.62 -9.28 4.86
C ILE A 232 -11.10 -9.54 4.59
N GLU A 233 -11.68 -10.57 5.20
CA GLU A 233 -13.10 -10.92 5.03
C GLU A 233 -14.01 -9.76 5.43
N ARG A 234 -13.79 -9.19 6.63
CA ARG A 234 -14.56 -8.05 7.14
C ARG A 234 -14.51 -6.87 6.17
N THR A 235 -13.33 -6.47 5.70
CA THR A 235 -13.16 -5.35 4.77
C THR A 235 -13.81 -5.62 3.42
N VAL A 236 -13.60 -6.81 2.84
CA VAL A 236 -14.13 -7.19 1.52
C VAL A 236 -15.66 -7.16 1.49
N TYR A 237 -16.29 -7.88 2.41
CA TYR A 237 -17.74 -8.10 2.37
C TYR A 237 -18.56 -6.94 2.93
N ASN A 238 -17.95 -6.02 3.68
CA ASN A 238 -18.68 -4.90 4.27
C ASN A 238 -18.37 -3.54 3.65
N HIS A 239 -17.11 -3.10 3.58
CA HIS A 239 -16.80 -1.72 3.13
C HIS A 239 -16.37 -1.65 1.67
N LEU A 240 -15.47 -2.54 1.24
CA LEU A 240 -14.87 -2.50 -0.09
C LEU A 240 -15.93 -2.63 -1.21
N LEU A 241 -16.74 -3.68 -1.16
CA LEU A 241 -17.78 -3.90 -2.17
C LEU A 241 -18.95 -2.91 -2.01
N ALA A 242 -19.22 -2.44 -0.79
CA ALA A 242 -20.25 -1.44 -0.54
C ALA A 242 -19.90 -0.05 -1.11
N ALA A 243 -18.61 0.23 -1.35
CA ALA A 243 -18.10 1.48 -1.89
C ALA A 243 -18.26 1.59 -3.42
N GLN A 244 -18.71 0.53 -4.10
CA GLN A 244 -18.91 0.53 -5.54
C GLN A 244 -20.41 0.54 -5.91
N ASP A 245 -20.77 1.38 -6.87
CA ASP A 245 -22.07 1.36 -7.52
C ASP A 245 -22.15 0.14 -8.44
N VAL A 246 -23.13 -0.72 -8.19
CA VAL A 246 -23.32 -1.97 -8.93
C VAL A 246 -23.81 -1.77 -10.37
N SER A 247 -24.33 -0.59 -10.71
CA SER A 247 -24.91 -0.28 -12.03
C SER A 247 -23.88 0.26 -13.02
N ASN A 248 -22.92 1.06 -12.54
CA ASN A 248 -21.96 1.78 -13.40
C ASN A 248 -20.50 1.59 -12.99
N GLY A 249 -20.23 0.98 -11.82
CA GLY A 249 -18.88 0.72 -11.34
C GLY A 249 -18.16 1.89 -10.69
N ASN A 250 -18.79 3.08 -10.61
CA ASN A 250 -18.26 4.24 -9.90
C ASN A 250 -18.06 3.91 -8.42
N VAL A 251 -17.12 4.61 -7.77
CA VAL A 251 -16.79 4.34 -6.37
C VAL A 251 -16.93 5.58 -5.51
N SER A 252 -17.21 5.35 -4.23
CA SER A 252 -17.24 6.39 -3.20
C SER A 252 -15.83 6.79 -2.78
N TYR A 253 -15.65 8.07 -2.47
CA TYR A 253 -14.45 8.54 -1.77
C TYR A 253 -14.50 8.13 -0.30
N TYR A 254 -15.57 8.55 0.37
CA TYR A 254 -15.98 8.12 1.70
C TYR A 254 -17.26 7.31 1.56
N THR A 255 -17.28 6.09 2.07
CA THR A 255 -18.50 5.27 1.97
C THR A 255 -19.37 5.55 3.18
N SER A 256 -20.33 6.47 3.02
CA SER A 256 -21.26 6.84 4.07
C SER A 256 -22.04 5.64 4.59
N TRP A 257 -22.17 5.59 5.91
CA TRP A 257 -22.84 4.50 6.63
C TRP A 257 -24.31 4.81 6.92
N ALA A 258 -24.61 6.09 7.07
CA ALA A 258 -25.94 6.62 7.24
C ALA A 258 -26.29 7.48 6.03
N GLY A 259 -27.55 7.45 5.60
CA GLY A 259 -28.03 8.22 4.46
C GLY A 259 -27.70 7.55 3.12
N CYS A 260 -27.32 8.35 2.13
CA CYS A 260 -27.02 7.89 0.78
C CYS A 260 -25.52 7.81 0.56
N LYS A 261 -25.08 6.81 -0.20
CA LYS A 261 -23.70 6.73 -0.68
C LYS A 261 -23.55 7.62 -1.90
N GLU A 262 -22.47 8.37 -1.96
CA GLU A 262 -22.11 9.17 -3.12
C GLU A 262 -21.05 8.44 -3.93
N PHE A 263 -21.28 8.31 -5.23
CA PHE A 263 -20.36 7.67 -6.17
C PHE A 263 -19.90 8.69 -7.20
N THR A 264 -18.65 8.59 -7.63
CA THR A 264 -18.08 9.53 -8.58
C THR A 264 -17.18 8.84 -9.59
N ASP A 265 -17.12 9.40 -10.79
CA ASP A 265 -16.18 9.08 -11.88
C ASP A 265 -15.04 10.11 -11.97
N ALA A 266 -14.97 11.07 -11.03
CA ALA A 266 -13.93 12.07 -10.98
C ALA A 266 -12.54 11.44 -10.85
N LEU A 267 -11.53 12.08 -11.45
CA LEU A 267 -10.14 11.62 -11.42
C LEU A 267 -9.51 11.85 -10.03
N LEU A 268 -9.87 10.99 -9.08
CA LEU A 268 -9.43 11.00 -7.70
C LEU A 268 -8.67 9.71 -7.35
N CYS A 269 -7.83 9.77 -6.33
CA CYS A 269 -7.05 8.61 -5.85
C CYS A 269 -7.95 7.42 -5.48
N CYS A 270 -9.12 7.67 -4.87
CA CYS A 270 -10.10 6.67 -4.47
C CYS A 270 -10.71 5.95 -5.68
N VAL A 271 -11.01 6.68 -6.76
CA VAL A 271 -11.55 6.14 -8.01
C VAL A 271 -10.54 5.21 -8.70
N SER A 272 -9.25 5.48 -8.53
CA SER A 272 -8.19 4.57 -9.01
C SER A 272 -7.89 3.41 -8.05
N SER A 273 -8.09 3.59 -6.74
CA SER A 273 -7.76 2.59 -5.73
C SER A 273 -8.85 1.54 -5.55
N GLY A 274 -10.12 1.93 -5.61
CA GLY A 274 -11.24 1.02 -5.38
C GLY A 274 -11.24 -0.19 -6.31
N PRO A 275 -11.17 -0.01 -7.64
CA PRO A 275 -11.09 -1.11 -8.60
C PRO A 275 -9.88 -2.03 -8.37
N ARG A 276 -8.73 -1.49 -7.91
CA ARG A 276 -7.57 -2.32 -7.55
C ARG A 276 -7.87 -3.22 -6.36
N GLY A 277 -8.52 -2.68 -5.31
CA GLY A 277 -8.93 -3.47 -4.16
C GLY A 277 -9.89 -4.59 -4.52
N ILE A 278 -10.90 -4.31 -5.35
CA ILE A 278 -11.87 -5.31 -5.84
C ILE A 278 -11.17 -6.37 -6.69
N SER A 279 -10.26 -5.96 -7.56
CA SER A 279 -9.49 -6.88 -8.42
C SER A 279 -8.52 -7.79 -7.65
N LEU A 280 -8.23 -7.49 -6.38
CA LEU A 280 -7.44 -8.37 -5.52
C LEU A 280 -8.23 -9.56 -4.98
N ILE A 281 -9.56 -9.48 -4.88
CA ILE A 281 -10.41 -10.49 -4.21
C ILE A 281 -10.10 -11.94 -4.65
N PRO A 282 -9.94 -12.26 -5.95
CA PRO A 282 -9.61 -13.63 -6.36
C PRO A 282 -8.30 -14.15 -5.77
N GLN A 283 -7.28 -13.28 -5.62
CA GLN A 283 -5.99 -13.65 -5.01
C GLN A 283 -6.09 -13.80 -3.49
N LEU A 284 -7.05 -13.10 -2.87
CA LEU A 284 -7.30 -13.15 -1.43
C LEU A 284 -8.13 -14.38 -1.02
N ALA A 285 -8.84 -15.01 -1.96
CA ALA A 285 -9.80 -16.06 -1.65
C ALA A 285 -9.13 -17.41 -1.31
N CYS A 286 -8.13 -17.81 -2.09
CA CYS A 286 -7.44 -19.08 -1.90
C CYS A 286 -6.04 -19.06 -2.53
N GLY A 287 -5.21 -20.02 -2.14
CA GLY A 287 -3.87 -20.15 -2.69
C GLY A 287 -3.16 -21.44 -2.27
N LEU A 288 -1.92 -21.58 -2.73
CA LEU A 288 -1.02 -22.67 -2.37
C LEU A 288 0.28 -22.07 -1.84
N GLN A 289 0.73 -22.53 -0.67
CA GLN A 289 2.03 -22.15 -0.10
C GLN A 289 2.68 -23.39 0.51
N GLN A 290 3.91 -23.69 0.08
CA GLN A 290 4.66 -24.88 0.51
C GLN A 290 3.82 -26.17 0.45
N ASN A 291 3.08 -26.37 -0.65
CA ASN A 291 2.13 -27.47 -0.88
C ASN A 291 0.94 -27.57 0.09
N ALA A 292 0.81 -26.63 1.04
CA ALA A 292 -0.41 -26.47 1.82
C ALA A 292 -1.39 -25.56 1.06
N LEU A 293 -2.63 -26.02 0.98
CA LEU A 293 -3.72 -25.30 0.32
C LEU A 293 -4.42 -24.43 1.34
N PHE A 294 -4.60 -23.15 1.03
CA PHE A 294 -5.20 -22.17 1.93
C PHE A 294 -6.51 -21.67 1.34
N LEU A 295 -7.57 -21.72 2.14
CA LEU A 295 -8.88 -21.17 1.84
C LEU A 295 -9.12 -20.04 2.85
N ASN A 296 -9.17 -18.82 2.35
CA ASN A 296 -9.29 -17.62 3.19
C ASN A 296 -10.67 -16.96 3.05
N LEU A 297 -11.29 -16.99 1.87
CA LEU A 297 -12.66 -16.51 1.67
C LEU A 297 -13.55 -17.63 1.15
N TYR A 298 -14.75 -17.77 1.73
CA TYR A 298 -15.75 -18.75 1.33
C TYR A 298 -16.61 -18.19 0.20
N VAL A 299 -16.11 -18.31 -1.04
CA VAL A 299 -16.73 -17.74 -2.24
C VAL A 299 -16.82 -18.79 -3.33
N ALA A 300 -17.92 -18.75 -4.10
CA ALA A 300 -18.07 -19.60 -5.27
C ALA A 300 -16.99 -19.29 -6.32
N GLY A 301 -16.25 -20.29 -6.75
CA GLY A 301 -15.10 -20.10 -7.63
C GLY A 301 -14.32 -21.37 -7.89
N ARG A 302 -13.29 -21.25 -8.73
CA ARG A 302 -12.38 -22.36 -9.06
C ARG A 302 -10.94 -21.91 -8.97
N MET A 303 -10.11 -22.71 -8.31
CA MET A 303 -8.65 -22.56 -8.32
C MET A 303 -8.03 -23.81 -8.94
N ARG A 304 -7.09 -23.60 -9.86
CA ARG A 304 -6.26 -24.67 -10.43
C ARG A 304 -4.82 -24.45 -10.01
N CYS A 305 -4.20 -25.45 -9.40
CA CYS A 305 -2.81 -25.40 -9.00
C CYS A 305 -2.13 -26.76 -9.18
N LYS A 306 -0.83 -26.83 -8.89
CA LYS A 306 -0.09 -28.08 -8.76
C LYS A 306 0.44 -28.17 -7.33
N SER A 307 0.05 -29.19 -6.59
CA SER A 307 0.61 -29.49 -5.28
C SER A 307 1.48 -30.73 -5.42
N ASP A 308 2.77 -30.64 -5.10
CA ASP A 308 3.75 -31.72 -5.32
C ASP A 308 3.73 -32.32 -6.75
N GLY A 309 3.54 -31.44 -7.74
CA GLY A 309 3.45 -31.84 -9.15
C GLY A 309 2.11 -32.47 -9.57
N VAL A 310 1.24 -32.78 -8.61
CA VAL A 310 -0.11 -33.31 -8.87
C VAL A 310 -1.04 -32.14 -9.22
N PRO A 311 -1.75 -32.18 -10.37
CA PRO A 311 -2.79 -31.20 -10.67
C PRO A 311 -3.93 -31.27 -9.66
N VAL A 312 -4.29 -30.13 -9.07
CA VAL A 312 -5.40 -30.00 -8.12
C VAL A 312 -6.36 -28.93 -8.64
N GLU A 313 -7.66 -29.25 -8.62
CA GLU A 313 -8.74 -28.28 -8.83
C GLU A 313 -9.55 -28.18 -7.54
N VAL A 314 -9.72 -26.97 -7.03
CA VAL A 314 -10.56 -26.67 -5.87
C VAL A 314 -11.78 -25.91 -6.36
N VAL A 315 -12.96 -26.42 -6.03
CA VAL A 315 -14.25 -25.85 -6.42
C VAL A 315 -15.00 -25.42 -5.16
N GLY A 316 -15.29 -24.12 -5.06
CA GLY A 316 -16.24 -23.58 -4.10
C GLY A 316 -17.62 -23.48 -4.74
N GLU A 317 -18.62 -24.11 -4.14
CA GLU A 317 -20.02 -24.05 -4.56
C GLU A 317 -20.83 -23.16 -3.60
N ARG A 318 -22.02 -22.74 -4.03
CA ARG A 318 -22.94 -21.91 -3.22
C ARG A 318 -23.79 -22.76 -2.28
#